data_AF-J3GGP0-F1
#
_entry.id   AF-J3GGP0-F1
#
_cell.length_a   1.000
_cell.length_b   1.000
_cell.length_c   1.000
_cell.angle_alpha   90.00
_cell.angle_beta   90.00
_cell.angle_gamma   90.00
#
_symmetry.space_group_name_H-M   'P 1'
#
loop_
_entity.id
_entity.type
_entity.pdbx_description
1 polymer ?
#
loop_
_entity_poly.entity_id
_entity_poly.type
_entity_poly.pdbx_seq_one_letter_code
_entity_poly.pdbx_strand_id
1 'polypeptide(L)'
;EPIRQRPAPKSLDQPALSNIQELSAHRVWLDRIIVEWSRSITEANLDHTLKYTNMTGVPADKNFYGLVMHFFNHQTHHRGQVTTLLSQAGVDIGNTDLVVLIPSEPCIE
;
A
#
# COMPACT_ATOMS: atom_id res chain seq x y z
N GLU A 1 14.13 -1.54 -13.39
CA GLU A 1 13.11 -1.45 -12.31
C GLU A 1 12.52 -0.03 -12.26
N PRO A 2 11.26 0.15 -12.68
CA PRO A 2 10.64 1.48 -12.84
C PRO A 2 10.61 2.33 -11.56
N ILE A 3 10.56 1.71 -10.38
CA ILE A 3 10.56 2.42 -9.09
C ILE A 3 11.94 3.03 -8.77
N ARG A 4 13.04 2.29 -9.02
CA ARG A 4 14.40 2.76 -8.72
C ARG A 4 14.86 3.95 -9.57
N GLN A 5 14.17 4.20 -10.68
CA GLN A 5 14.47 5.34 -11.55
C GLN A 5 13.81 6.65 -11.09
N ARG A 6 13.01 6.60 -10.02
CA ARG A 6 12.34 7.78 -9.47
C ARG A 6 13.13 8.36 -8.30
N PRO A 7 13.14 9.69 -8.13
CA PRO A 7 13.78 10.30 -6.98
C PRO A 7 13.09 9.83 -5.69
N ALA A 8 13.89 9.49 -4.68
CA ALA A 8 13.36 9.24 -3.35
C ALA A 8 12.73 10.54 -2.80
N PRO A 9 11.59 10.46 -2.09
CA PRO A 9 11.04 11.61 -1.40
C PRO A 9 12.01 12.13 -0.35
N LYS A 10 12.05 13.45 -0.14
CA LYS A 10 12.92 14.09 0.86
C LYS A 10 12.27 14.15 2.24
N SER A 11 10.94 14.14 2.31
CA SER A 11 10.15 14.18 3.54
C SER A 11 8.82 13.43 3.36
N LEU A 12 8.16 13.10 4.48
CA LEU A 12 6.87 12.38 4.48
C LEU A 12 5.68 13.27 4.07
N ASP A 13 5.81 14.58 4.23
CA ASP A 13 4.80 15.59 3.89
C ASP A 13 5.03 16.21 2.49
N GLN A 14 6.04 15.74 1.75
CA GLN A 14 6.30 16.20 0.40
C GLN A 14 5.13 15.81 -0.53
N PRO A 15 4.47 16.78 -1.20
CA PRO A 15 3.48 16.46 -2.21
C PRO A 15 4.11 15.64 -3.34
N ALA A 16 3.52 14.48 -3.64
CA ALA A 16 4.06 13.60 -4.68
C ALA A 16 3.86 14.18 -6.09
N LEU A 17 2.71 14.82 -6.34
CA LEU A 17 2.29 15.43 -7.60
C LEU A 17 1.41 16.65 -7.31
N SER A 18 1.17 17.50 -8.31
CA SER A 18 0.58 18.83 -8.12
C SER A 18 -0.93 18.86 -8.01
N ASN A 19 -1.63 17.84 -8.51
CA ASN A 19 -3.09 17.77 -8.50
C ASN A 19 -3.61 16.32 -8.43
N ILE A 20 -4.92 16.20 -8.17
CA ILE A 20 -5.57 14.90 -8.00
C ILE A 20 -5.61 14.08 -9.30
N GLN A 21 -5.66 14.73 -10.46
CA GLN A 21 -5.69 14.05 -11.77
C GLN A 21 -4.34 13.36 -12.04
N GLU A 22 -3.24 14.06 -11.81
CA GLU A 22 -1.89 13.50 -11.91
C GLU A 22 -1.67 12.39 -10.86
N LEU A 23 -2.10 12.61 -9.62
CA LEU A 23 -2.05 11.59 -8.56
C LEU A 23 -2.81 10.33 -8.97
N SER A 24 -4.00 10.48 -9.56
CA SER A 24 -4.83 9.37 -10.01
C SER A 24 -4.17 8.58 -11.14
N ALA A 25 -3.68 9.27 -12.18
CA ALA A 25 -2.97 8.62 -13.30
C ALA A 25 -1.71 7.89 -12.81
N HIS A 26 -0.95 8.51 -11.90
CA HIS A 26 0.22 7.91 -11.29
C HIS A 26 -0.12 6.71 -10.40
N ARG A 27 -1.22 6.78 -9.64
CA ARG A 27 -1.72 5.67 -8.81
C ARG A 27 -2.02 4.43 -9.66
N VAL A 28 -2.72 4.59 -10.79
CA VAL A 28 -3.01 3.50 -11.73
C VAL A 28 -1.72 2.84 -12.24
N TRP A 29 -0.72 3.63 -12.60
CA TRP A 29 0.58 3.11 -13.01
C TRP A 29 1.28 2.35 -11.87
N LEU A 30 1.27 2.91 -10.65
CA LEU A 30 1.87 2.28 -9.48
C LEU A 30 1.16 0.98 -9.09
N ASP A 31 -0.17 0.91 -9.21
CA ASP A 31 -0.95 -0.31 -8.97
C ASP A 31 -0.51 -1.46 -9.88
N ARG A 32 -0.27 -1.19 -11.16
CA ARG A 32 0.23 -2.23 -12.10
C ARG A 32 1.58 -2.79 -11.64
N ILE A 33 2.46 -1.92 -11.14
CA ILE A 33 3.76 -2.35 -10.60
C ILE A 33 3.59 -3.17 -9.33
N ILE A 34 2.73 -2.75 -8.40
CA ILE A 34 2.49 -3.49 -7.15
C ILE A 34 1.89 -4.86 -7.45
N VAL A 35 0.95 -4.95 -8.41
CA VAL A 35 0.35 -6.23 -8.83
C VAL A 35 1.37 -7.16 -9.47
N GLU A 36 2.25 -6.63 -10.33
CA GLU A 36 3.30 -7.45 -10.92
C GLU A 36 4.34 -7.89 -9.89
N TRP A 37 4.71 -6.99 -8.97
CA TRP A 37 5.59 -7.31 -7.86
C TRP A 37 4.97 -8.36 -6.92
N SER A 38 3.69 -8.26 -6.58
CA SER A 38 3.05 -9.23 -5.68
C SER A 38 3.03 -10.64 -6.29
N ARG A 39 2.89 -10.74 -7.61
CA ARG A 39 2.97 -12.03 -8.34
C ARG A 39 4.37 -12.62 -8.38
N SER A 40 5.41 -11.82 -8.22
CA SER A 40 6.80 -12.31 -8.22
C SER A 40 7.30 -12.73 -6.83
N ILE A 41 6.54 -12.45 -5.76
CA ILE A 41 6.87 -12.89 -4.41
C ILE A 41 6.69 -14.41 -4.30
N THR A 42 7.76 -15.09 -3.92
CA THR A 42 7.74 -16.52 -3.60
C THR A 42 7.68 -16.74 -2.09
N GLU A 43 7.26 -17.92 -1.65
CA GLU A 43 7.26 -18.30 -0.22
C GLU A 43 8.65 -18.13 0.41
N ALA A 44 9.72 -18.54 -0.29
CA ALA A 44 11.08 -18.37 0.19
C ALA A 44 11.49 -16.90 0.39
N ASN A 45 10.85 -15.95 -0.31
CA ASN A 45 11.10 -14.54 -0.06
C ASN A 45 10.49 -14.09 1.26
N LEU A 46 9.33 -14.63 1.65
CA LEU A 46 8.60 -14.23 2.86
C LEU A 46 9.38 -14.53 4.15
N ASP A 47 10.23 -15.54 4.13
CA ASP A 47 11.11 -15.90 5.25
C ASP A 47 12.40 -15.06 5.32
N HIS A 48 12.68 -14.24 4.31
CA HIS A 48 13.89 -13.44 4.24
C HIS A 48 13.90 -12.28 5.25
N THR A 49 15.06 -12.01 5.87
CA THR A 49 15.29 -10.79 6.65
C THR A 49 15.79 -9.67 5.75
N LEU A 50 14.95 -8.66 5.51
CA LEU A 50 15.32 -7.46 4.78
C LEU A 50 16.05 -6.48 5.70
N LYS A 51 17.27 -6.10 5.29
CA LYS A 51 18.06 -5.06 5.94
C LYS A 51 17.93 -3.75 5.17
N TYR A 52 17.55 -2.68 5.86
CA TYR A 52 17.40 -1.36 5.25
C TYR A 52 17.66 -0.25 6.27
N THR A 53 17.89 0.97 5.77
CA THR A 53 17.94 2.17 6.60
C THR A 53 16.66 2.94 6.41
N ASN A 54 15.97 3.29 7.49
CA ASN A 54 14.73 4.04 7.40
C ASN A 54 14.98 5.51 7.00
N MET A 55 13.89 6.26 6.78
CA MET A 55 13.98 7.69 6.39
C MET A 55 14.65 8.59 7.43
N THR A 56 14.80 8.12 8.68
CA THR A 56 15.50 8.85 9.76
C THR A 56 16.95 8.39 9.94
N GLY A 57 17.48 7.58 9.03
CA GLY A 57 18.88 7.13 9.07
C GLY A 57 19.16 5.95 10.01
N VAL A 58 18.13 5.32 10.59
CA VAL A 58 18.28 4.21 11.53
C VAL A 58 18.26 2.88 10.78
N PRO A 59 19.31 2.04 10.92
CA PRO A 59 19.31 0.69 10.38
C PRO A 59 18.19 -0.17 10.99
N ALA A 60 17.58 -1.02 10.17
CA ALA A 60 16.51 -1.91 10.56
C ALA A 60 16.66 -3.26 9.84
N ASP A 61 16.53 -4.32 10.62
CA ASP A 61 16.42 -5.69 10.15
C ASP A 61 15.00 -6.16 10.42
N LYS A 62 14.24 -6.49 9.38
CA LYS A 62 12.83 -6.89 9.48
C LYS A 62 12.55 -8.08 8.59
N ASN A 63 11.74 -9.02 9.09
CA ASN A 63 11.24 -10.12 8.27
C ASN A 63 10.36 -9.57 7.13
N PHE A 64 10.59 -10.08 5.92
CA PHE A 64 9.98 -9.56 4.70
C PHE A 64 8.46 -9.74 4.66
N TYR A 65 7.94 -10.90 5.11
CA TYR A 65 6.49 -11.09 5.26
C TYR A 65 5.85 -10.00 6.12
N GLY A 66 6.44 -9.70 7.28
CA GLY A 66 5.97 -8.63 8.16
C GLY A 66 5.92 -7.27 7.47
N LEU A 67 6.91 -6.97 6.61
CA LEU A 67 6.93 -5.72 5.83
C LEU A 67 5.87 -5.70 4.73
N VAL A 68 5.62 -6.81 4.03
CA VAL A 68 4.56 -6.92 3.01
C VAL A 68 3.19 -6.71 3.66
N MET A 69 2.93 -7.34 4.80
CA MET A 69 1.68 -7.15 5.55
C MET A 69 1.53 -5.71 6.03
N HIS A 70 2.60 -5.12 6.57
CA HIS A 70 2.61 -3.71 6.95
C HIS A 70 2.29 -2.81 5.76
N PHE A 71 2.89 -3.03 4.59
CA PHE A 71 2.68 -2.21 3.40
C PHE A 71 1.20 -2.12 2.99
N PHE A 72 0.49 -3.24 2.90
CA PHE A 72 -0.93 -3.24 2.55
C PHE A 72 -1.82 -2.71 3.69
N ASN A 73 -1.50 -3.06 4.94
CA ASN A 73 -2.27 -2.55 6.08
C ASN A 73 -2.14 -1.03 6.24
N HIS A 74 -0.96 -0.48 5.95
CA HIS A 74 -0.71 0.96 6.01
C HIS A 74 -1.55 1.73 4.97
N GLN A 75 -1.82 1.14 3.80
CA GLN A 75 -2.76 1.72 2.84
C GLN A 75 -4.20 1.74 3.38
N THR A 76 -4.63 0.67 4.05
CA THR A 76 -5.95 0.64 4.71
C THR A 76 -6.06 1.66 5.84
N HIS A 77 -5.00 1.83 6.63
CA HIS A 77 -4.93 2.87 7.66
C HIS A 77 -5.14 4.27 7.09
N HIS A 78 -4.41 4.64 6.03
CA HIS A 78 -4.57 5.95 5.39
C HIS A 78 -5.93 6.11 4.69
N ARG A 79 -6.47 5.04 4.10
CA ARG A 79 -7.84 5.06 3.57
C ARG A 79 -8.84 5.40 4.69
N GLY A 80 -8.68 4.85 5.88
CA GLY A 80 -9.49 5.18 7.06
C GLY A 80 -9.46 6.66 7.46
N GLN A 81 -8.30 7.32 7.31
CA GLN A 81 -8.20 8.77 7.53
C GLN A 81 -9.02 9.54 6.48
N VAL A 82 -8.93 9.15 5.21
CA VAL A 82 -9.68 9.78 4.10
C VAL A 82 -11.19 9.55 4.25
N THR A 83 -11.62 8.33 4.59
CA THR A 83 -13.04 8.03 4.78
C THR A 83 -13.63 8.85 5.91
N THR A 84 -12.89 9.06 7.00
CA THR A 84 -13.31 9.96 8.09
C THR A 84 -13.59 11.37 7.57
N LEU A 85 -12.67 11.95 6.79
CA LEU A 85 -12.83 13.30 6.24
C LEU A 85 -14.01 13.39 5.25
N LEU A 86 -14.20 12.39 4.40
CA LEU A 86 -15.31 12.34 3.45
C LEU A 86 -16.66 12.21 4.17
N SER A 87 -16.75 11.36 5.19
CA SER A 87 -17.95 11.23 6.01
C SER A 87 -18.27 12.54 6.76
N GLN A 88 -17.27 13.23 7.29
CA GLN A 88 -17.46 14.56 7.91
C GLN A 88 -17.96 15.61 6.90
N ALA A 89 -17.62 15.47 5.62
CA ALA A 89 -18.14 16.29 4.54
C ALA A 89 -19.54 15.85 4.04
N GLY A 90 -20.17 14.86 4.68
CA GLY A 90 -21.48 14.35 4.29
C GLY A 90 -21.48 13.43 3.07
N VAL A 91 -20.30 12.94 2.65
CA VAL A 91 -20.18 11.99 1.54
C VAL A 91 -20.36 10.58 2.05
N ASP A 92 -21.33 9.85 1.49
CA ASP A 92 -21.43 8.40 1.65
C ASP A 92 -20.39 7.71 0.78
N ILE A 93 -19.46 6.99 1.42
CA ILE A 93 -18.37 6.28 0.77
C ILE A 93 -18.66 4.77 0.62
N GLY A 94 -19.80 4.30 1.14
CA GLY A 94 -20.18 2.89 1.15
C GLY A 94 -19.42 2.05 2.19
N ASN A 95 -19.53 0.73 2.08
CA ASN A 95 -18.82 -0.20 2.97
C ASN A 95 -17.41 -0.48 2.43
N THR A 96 -16.40 -0.29 3.28
CA THR A 96 -14.99 -0.56 2.96
C THR A 96 -14.39 -1.73 3.74
N ASP A 97 -15.20 -2.48 4.48
CA ASP A 97 -14.77 -3.65 5.22
C ASP A 97 -14.30 -4.74 4.25
N LEU A 98 -13.15 -5.36 4.56
CA LEU A 98 -12.57 -6.42 3.77
C LEU A 98 -13.51 -7.62 3.67
N VAL A 99 -14.32 -7.89 4.70
CA VAL A 99 -15.24 -9.04 4.71
C VAL A 99 -16.22 -9.02 3.53
N VAL A 100 -16.58 -7.83 3.03
CA VAL A 100 -17.48 -7.66 1.88
C VAL A 100 -16.82 -8.07 0.56
N LEU A 101 -15.48 -8.08 0.51
CA LEU A 101 -14.70 -8.43 -0.67
C LEU A 101 -14.25 -9.89 -0.68
N ILE A 102 -14.35 -10.59 0.44
CA ILE A 102 -14.01 -12.02 0.55
C ILE A 102 -15.16 -12.82 -0.07
N PRO A 103 -14.92 -13.61 -1.14
CA PRO A 103 -15.95 -14.46 -1.72
C PRO A 103 -16.49 -15.45 -0.67
N SER A 104 -17.80 -15.71 -0.71
CA SER A 104 -18.36 -16.81 0.07
C SER A 104 -17.84 -18.15 -0.48
N GLU A 105 -17.38 -19.01 0.41
CA GLU A 105 -17.07 -20.40 0.05
C GLU A 105 -18.39 -21.16 -0.20
N PRO A 106 -18.44 -22.05 -1.20
CA PRO A 106 -19.59 -22.92 -1.38
C PRO A 106 -19.77 -23.81 -0.14
N CYS A 107 -21.02 -23.94 0.30
CA CYS A 107 -21.36 -24.90 1.35
C CYS A 107 -21.08 -26.31 0.80
N ILE A 108 -20.19 -27.05 1.45
CA ILE A 108 -20.00 -28.47 1.15
C ILE A 108 -21.01 -29.22 2.04
N GLU A 109 -22.06 -29.76 1.42
CA GLU A 109 -22.98 -30.72 2.06
C GLU A 109 -22.29 -32.08 2.29
#